data_AF-A0AAD6IKB8-F1
#
_entry.id   AF-A0AAD6IKB8-F1
#
_cell.length_a   1.000
_cell.length_b   1.000
_cell.length_c   1.000
_cell.angle_alpha   90.00
_cell.angle_beta   90.00
_cell.angle_gamma   90.00
#
_symmetry.space_group_name_H-M   'P 1'
#
loop_
_entity.id
_entity.type
_entity.pdbx_description
1 polymer ?
#
loop_
_entity_poly.entity_id
_entity_poly.type
_entity_poly.pdbx_seq_one_letter_code
_entity_poly.pdbx_strand_id
1 'polypeptide(L)'
;MAPADAKKAESGPPKLSDYKEILDESTFEQILEMDDDEEDRDFSKSIVYGFFEQAENTFKKMQKQLDEKNLSELSALGHFLKGSSATLGLVKVKDGCEKIQHFGAGKDETGSIDEPDNEVSLKAIKKTLDDVKTAYRKVEKLLRRYYGEEVKDEEEKKPEENKEEKKEEEKKEQKKEEKKEEKPKEEPKKETKQASASK
;
A
#
# COMPACT_ATOMS: atom_id res chain seq x y z
N MET A 1 42.57 -8.11 33.78
CA MET A 1 41.25 -8.75 34.03
C MET A 1 40.21 -7.91 33.29
N ALA A 2 39.49 -8.52 32.34
CA ALA A 2 38.40 -7.91 31.56
C ALA A 2 37.14 -7.69 32.45
N PRO A 3 36.00 -7.11 31.98
CA PRO A 3 35.31 -7.31 30.68
C PRO A 3 35.21 -5.99 29.86
N ALA A 4 35.10 -5.94 28.53
CA ALA A 4 34.23 -6.63 27.57
C ALA A 4 32.74 -6.28 27.74
N ASP A 5 32.30 -5.15 27.17
CA ASP A 5 30.89 -4.89 26.91
C ASP A 5 30.61 -4.96 25.41
N ALA A 6 30.02 -6.09 25.06
CA ALA A 6 29.45 -6.42 23.78
C ALA A 6 28.18 -5.59 23.55
N LYS A 7 28.11 -4.88 22.43
CA LYS A 7 26.84 -4.47 21.83
C LYS A 7 26.87 -4.80 20.34
N LYS A 8 26.83 -6.10 20.04
CA LYS A 8 26.56 -6.63 18.69
C LYS A 8 25.48 -7.69 18.83
N ALA A 9 24.24 -7.27 18.65
CA ALA A 9 23.00 -8.04 18.62
C ALA A 9 21.95 -7.04 18.12
N GLU A 10 21.16 -7.21 17.07
CA GLU A 10 20.87 -8.28 16.13
C GLU A 10 20.31 -7.56 14.90
N SER A 11 20.69 -7.96 13.69
CA SER A 11 19.78 -7.86 12.55
C SER A 11 20.33 -8.78 11.47
N GLY A 12 19.97 -10.06 11.54
CA GLY A 12 20.05 -10.92 10.36
C GLY A 12 19.24 -10.31 9.21
N PRO A 13 19.40 -10.82 7.98
CA PRO A 13 18.62 -10.34 6.85
C PRO A 13 17.12 -10.33 7.19
N PRO A 14 16.37 -9.29 6.75
CA PRO A 14 14.95 -9.18 7.04
C PRO A 14 14.20 -10.42 6.54
N LYS A 15 13.25 -10.92 7.34
CA LYS A 15 12.41 -12.05 6.95
C LYS A 15 11.44 -11.61 5.86
N LEU A 16 11.49 -12.26 4.71
CA LEU A 16 10.64 -11.90 3.56
C LEU A 16 9.14 -12.08 3.85
N SER A 17 8.79 -13.07 4.68
CA SER A 17 7.43 -13.33 5.17
C SER A 17 6.77 -12.14 5.91
N ASP A 18 7.54 -11.19 6.42
CA ASP A 18 7.00 -9.97 7.05
C ASP A 18 6.54 -8.92 6.02
N TYR A 19 6.83 -9.13 4.73
CA TYR A 19 6.64 -8.15 3.65
C TYR A 19 5.69 -8.62 2.54
N LYS A 20 4.78 -9.55 2.86
CA LYS A 20 3.79 -10.14 1.93
C LYS A 20 2.93 -9.14 1.16
N GLU A 21 2.79 -7.91 1.69
CA GLU A 21 2.08 -6.85 0.99
C GLU A 21 2.83 -6.27 -0.21
N ILE A 22 4.17 -6.35 -0.22
CA ILE A 22 5.02 -5.74 -1.26
C ILE A 22 5.81 -6.76 -2.06
N LEU A 23 5.98 -7.97 -1.52
CA LEU A 23 6.71 -9.07 -2.11
C LEU A 23 5.90 -10.36 -1.99
N ASP A 24 5.64 -11.01 -3.11
CA ASP A 24 5.16 -12.39 -3.16
C ASP A 24 6.33 -13.32 -2.89
N GLU A 25 6.41 -13.75 -1.64
CA GLU A 25 7.43 -14.68 -1.14
C GLU A 25 7.52 -15.95 -1.98
N SER A 26 6.39 -16.52 -2.41
CA SER A 26 6.37 -17.77 -3.17
C SER A 26 6.99 -17.61 -4.57
N THR A 27 6.73 -16.48 -5.23
CA THR A 27 7.36 -16.16 -6.51
C THR A 27 8.84 -15.86 -6.33
N PHE A 28 9.21 -15.15 -5.26
CA PHE A 28 10.61 -14.81 -5.01
C PHE A 28 11.45 -16.02 -4.58
N GLU A 29 10.87 -16.94 -3.79
CA GLU A 29 11.48 -18.22 -3.40
C GLU A 29 11.89 -19.04 -4.62
N GLN A 30 11.10 -19.07 -5.69
CA GLN A 30 11.47 -19.75 -6.94
C GLN A 30 12.76 -19.19 -7.55
N ILE A 31 13.02 -17.88 -7.41
CA ILE A 31 14.27 -17.26 -7.87
C ILE A 31 15.43 -17.62 -6.94
N LEU A 32 15.18 -17.70 -5.63
CA LEU A 32 16.16 -18.13 -4.64
C LEU A 32 16.54 -19.61 -4.79
N GLU A 33 15.60 -20.47 -5.20
CA GLU A 33 15.86 -21.90 -5.49
C GLU A 33 16.79 -22.11 -6.69
N MET A 34 17.04 -21.06 -7.49
CA MET A 34 17.99 -21.09 -8.61
C MET A 34 19.42 -20.74 -8.21
N ASP A 35 19.67 -20.30 -6.97
CA ASP A 35 21.03 -20.13 -6.46
C ASP A 35 21.66 -21.49 -6.14
N ASP A 36 22.96 -21.63 -6.41
CA ASP A 36 23.71 -22.86 -6.14
C ASP A 36 23.96 -23.09 -4.63
N ASP A 37 24.06 -22.01 -3.84
CA ASP A 37 24.26 -22.03 -2.39
C ASP A 37 23.40 -20.94 -1.70
N GLU A 38 22.92 -21.22 -0.49
CA GLU A 38 22.17 -20.23 0.29
C GLU A 38 23.02 -19.08 0.82
N GLU A 39 24.32 -19.33 1.01
CA GLU A 39 25.32 -18.33 1.40
C GLU A 39 25.80 -17.50 0.21
N ASP A 40 25.74 -18.06 -1.02
CA ASP A 40 26.20 -17.44 -2.26
C ASP A 40 25.03 -17.22 -3.24
N ARG A 41 24.29 -16.13 -2.98
CA ARG A 41 23.06 -15.75 -3.70
C ARG A 41 23.33 -14.99 -4.99
N ASP A 42 24.40 -15.32 -5.71
CA ASP A 42 24.88 -14.56 -6.86
C ASP A 42 23.87 -14.49 -8.01
N PHE A 43 23.14 -15.58 -8.28
CA PHE A 43 22.16 -15.62 -9.35
C PHE A 43 20.97 -14.71 -9.01
N SER A 44 20.30 -14.95 -7.88
CA SER A 44 19.12 -14.16 -7.50
C SER A 44 19.47 -12.68 -7.30
N LYS A 45 20.63 -12.39 -6.71
CA LYS A 45 21.16 -11.02 -6.57
C LYS A 45 21.37 -10.37 -7.93
N SER A 46 21.95 -11.06 -8.90
CA SER A 46 22.16 -10.50 -10.24
C SER A 46 20.84 -10.09 -10.92
N ILE A 47 19.79 -10.92 -10.79
CA ILE A 47 18.45 -10.64 -11.34
C ILE A 47 17.82 -9.44 -10.63
N VAL A 48 17.90 -9.39 -9.31
CA VAL A 48 17.33 -8.28 -8.51
C VAL A 48 18.00 -6.95 -8.84
N TYR A 49 19.32 -6.91 -8.93
CA TYR A 49 20.05 -5.67 -9.23
C TYR A 49 19.87 -5.24 -10.69
N GLY A 50 19.79 -6.20 -11.61
CA GLY A 50 19.39 -5.92 -12.99
C GLY A 50 18.00 -5.30 -13.08
N PHE A 51 17.05 -5.76 -12.26
CA PHE A 51 15.74 -5.13 -12.16
C PHE A 51 15.81 -3.70 -11.59
N PHE A 52 16.63 -3.42 -10.57
CA PHE A 52 16.76 -2.06 -10.03
C PHE A 52 17.18 -1.05 -11.11
N GLU A 53 18.21 -1.39 -11.88
CA GLU A 53 18.66 -0.55 -12.99
C GLU A 53 17.55 -0.37 -14.05
N GLN A 54 16.86 -1.47 -14.40
CA GLN A 54 15.77 -1.43 -15.36
C GLN A 54 14.61 -0.55 -14.88
N ALA A 55 14.23 -0.65 -13.60
CA ALA A 55 13.16 0.13 -13.00
C ALA A 55 13.50 1.62 -12.99
N GLU A 56 14.68 2.00 -12.52
CA GLU A 56 15.13 3.40 -12.51
C GLU A 56 15.14 4.02 -13.91
N ASN A 57 15.70 3.29 -14.88
CA ASN A 57 15.74 3.75 -16.27
C ASN A 57 14.33 3.88 -16.87
N THR A 58 13.44 2.95 -16.54
CA THR A 58 12.04 3.00 -16.99
C THR A 58 11.28 4.17 -16.36
N PHE A 59 11.46 4.44 -15.06
CA PHE A 59 10.83 5.60 -14.41
C PHE A 59 11.30 6.93 -15.00
N LYS A 60 12.58 7.05 -15.35
CA LYS A 60 13.11 8.24 -16.05
C LYS A 60 12.44 8.40 -17.43
N LYS A 61 12.30 7.31 -18.19
CA LYS A 61 11.60 7.32 -19.48
C LYS A 61 10.12 7.69 -19.32
N MET A 62 9.41 7.10 -18.36
CA MET A 62 8.02 7.42 -18.08
C MET A 62 7.84 8.90 -17.72
N GLN A 63 8.74 9.47 -16.91
CA GLN A 63 8.68 10.89 -16.58
C GLN A 63 8.82 11.77 -17.83
N LYS A 64 9.76 11.44 -18.72
CA LYS A 64 9.92 12.13 -20.00
C LYS A 64 8.66 12.01 -20.87
N GLN A 65 8.07 10.82 -20.95
CA GLN A 65 6.86 10.60 -21.76
C GLN A 65 5.61 11.29 -21.18
N LEU A 66 5.55 11.49 -19.86
CA LEU A 66 4.54 12.34 -19.22
C LEU A 66 4.66 13.79 -19.68
N ASP A 67 5.88 14.32 -19.78
CA ASP A 67 6.13 15.69 -20.25
C ASP A 67 5.80 15.83 -21.75
N GLU A 68 6.08 14.79 -22.54
CA GLU A 68 5.75 14.69 -23.97
C GLU A 68 4.28 14.29 -24.23
N LYS A 69 3.52 13.99 -23.18
CA LYS A 69 2.11 13.54 -23.23
C LYS A 69 1.87 12.30 -24.12
N ASN A 70 2.83 11.40 -24.19
CA ASN A 70 2.78 10.21 -25.05
C ASN A 70 2.18 9.01 -24.32
N LEU A 71 0.85 8.87 -24.38
CA LEU A 71 0.10 7.79 -23.72
C LEU A 71 0.48 6.38 -24.24
N SER A 72 0.73 6.24 -25.54
CA SER A 72 1.11 4.95 -26.14
C SER A 72 2.44 4.44 -25.57
N GLU A 73 3.45 5.30 -25.49
CA GLU A 73 4.75 4.93 -24.93
C GLU A 73 4.65 4.70 -23.41
N LEU A 74 3.84 5.49 -22.69
CA LEU A 74 3.56 5.23 -21.28
C LEU A 74 2.94 3.85 -21.06
N SER A 75 2.02 3.44 -21.94
CA SER A 75 1.41 2.11 -21.90
C SER A 75 2.45 1.00 -22.11
N ALA A 76 3.32 1.17 -23.13
CA ALA A 76 4.39 0.22 -23.44
C ALA A 76 5.41 0.09 -22.31
N LEU A 77 5.82 1.21 -21.70
CA LEU A 77 6.72 1.22 -20.55
C LEU A 77 6.08 0.57 -19.32
N GLY A 78 4.77 0.81 -19.10
CA GLY A 78 3.99 0.15 -18.03
C GLY A 78 3.97 -1.36 -18.23
N HIS A 79 3.66 -1.83 -19.43
CA HIS A 79 3.67 -3.25 -19.78
C HIS A 79 5.05 -3.89 -19.58
N PHE A 80 6.11 -3.22 -20.03
CA PHE A 80 7.48 -3.70 -19.91
C PHE A 80 7.88 -3.92 -18.45
N LEU A 81 7.68 -2.91 -17.59
CA LEU A 81 8.06 -2.98 -16.18
C LEU A 81 7.12 -3.89 -15.36
N LYS A 82 5.85 -4.03 -15.77
CA LYS A 82 4.92 -5.02 -15.22
C LYS A 82 5.48 -6.44 -15.38
N GLY A 83 5.98 -6.77 -16.57
CA GLY A 83 6.52 -8.11 -16.86
C GLY A 83 7.69 -8.45 -15.95
N SER A 84 8.68 -7.57 -15.84
CA SER A 84 9.86 -7.83 -15.02
C SER A 84 9.60 -7.80 -13.51
N SER A 85 8.73 -6.90 -13.05
CA SER A 85 8.31 -6.86 -11.63
C SER A 85 7.50 -8.10 -11.23
N ALA A 86 6.69 -8.66 -12.13
CA ALA A 86 5.95 -9.91 -11.88
C ALA A 86 6.90 -11.10 -11.69
N THR A 87 7.98 -11.21 -12.47
CA THR A 87 8.98 -12.28 -12.33
C THR A 87 9.65 -12.30 -10.96
N LEU A 88 9.78 -11.14 -10.32
CA LEU A 88 10.36 -10.99 -8.98
C LEU A 88 9.32 -10.97 -7.85
N GLY A 89 8.03 -11.16 -8.15
CA GLY A 89 6.98 -11.13 -7.13
C GLY A 89 6.72 -9.74 -6.54
N LEU A 90 7.09 -8.64 -7.20
CA LEU A 90 6.95 -7.29 -6.65
C LEU A 90 5.52 -6.75 -6.82
N VAL A 91 4.61 -7.22 -5.95
CA VAL A 91 3.14 -7.05 -6.08
C VAL A 91 2.73 -5.60 -6.37
N LYS A 92 3.07 -4.65 -5.48
CA LYS A 92 2.64 -3.25 -5.63
C LYS A 92 3.25 -2.56 -6.86
N VAL A 93 4.46 -2.97 -7.26
CA VAL A 93 5.11 -2.42 -8.46
C VAL A 93 4.43 -2.95 -9.72
N LYS A 94 4.17 -4.26 -9.78
CA LYS A 94 3.43 -4.90 -10.88
C LYS A 94 2.06 -4.27 -11.06
N ASP A 95 1.28 -4.15 -9.98
CA ASP A 95 -0.09 -3.66 -10.04
C ASP A 95 -0.14 -2.19 -10.48
N GLY A 96 0.78 -1.35 -9.98
CA GLY A 96 0.85 0.04 -10.42
C GLY A 96 1.32 0.19 -11.88
N CYS A 97 2.23 -0.68 -12.34
CA CYS A 97 2.63 -0.73 -13.76
C CYS A 97 1.48 -1.18 -14.67
N GLU A 98 0.62 -2.09 -14.22
CA GLU A 98 -0.60 -2.48 -14.92
C GLU A 98 -1.60 -1.33 -15.03
N LYS A 99 -1.79 -0.55 -13.95
CA LYS A 99 -2.61 0.67 -14.01
C LYS A 99 -2.06 1.69 -15.01
N ILE A 100 -0.74 1.93 -15.00
CA ILE A 100 -0.08 2.81 -15.99
C ILE A 100 -0.31 2.28 -17.41
N GLN A 101 -0.22 0.97 -17.62
CA GLN A 101 -0.54 0.34 -18.90
C GLN A 101 -1.97 0.66 -19.35
N HIS A 102 -2.96 0.50 -18.47
CA HIS A 102 -4.37 0.77 -18.76
C HIS A 102 -4.64 2.25 -19.06
N PHE A 103 -4.18 3.16 -18.20
CA PHE A 103 -4.34 4.60 -18.44
C PHE A 103 -3.65 5.04 -19.74
N GLY A 104 -2.46 4.50 -20.03
CA GLY A 104 -1.76 4.77 -21.29
C GLY A 104 -2.50 4.25 -22.53
N ALA A 105 -3.35 3.23 -22.36
CA ALA A 105 -4.22 2.72 -23.42
C ALA A 105 -5.53 3.52 -23.56
N GLY A 106 -5.70 4.62 -22.81
CA GLY A 106 -6.92 5.41 -22.80
C GLY A 106 -8.06 4.68 -22.09
N LYS A 107 -7.77 4.01 -20.97
CA LYS A 107 -8.74 3.26 -20.18
C LYS A 107 -8.70 3.65 -18.72
N ASP A 108 -9.73 3.25 -17.98
CA ASP A 108 -9.80 3.35 -16.53
C ASP A 108 -8.78 2.45 -15.82
N GLU A 109 -8.73 2.54 -14.50
CA GLU A 109 -7.79 1.78 -13.65
C GLU A 109 -7.90 0.26 -13.88
N THR A 110 -9.12 -0.22 -14.13
CA THR A 110 -9.41 -1.65 -14.33
C THR A 110 -9.12 -2.14 -15.75
N GLY A 111 -8.89 -1.23 -16.70
CA GLY A 111 -8.71 -1.56 -18.11
C GLY A 111 -10.00 -1.99 -18.83
N SER A 112 -11.16 -1.74 -18.23
CA SER A 112 -12.48 -2.21 -18.70
C SER A 112 -13.29 -1.10 -19.36
N ILE A 113 -13.10 0.15 -18.96
CA ILE A 113 -13.87 1.31 -19.44
C ILE A 113 -12.90 2.23 -20.19
N ASP A 114 -13.30 2.68 -21.37
CA ASP A 114 -12.52 3.67 -22.12
C ASP A 114 -12.59 5.05 -21.45
N GLU A 115 -11.44 5.71 -21.34
CA GLU A 115 -11.27 7.08 -20.84
C GLU A 115 -10.95 8.00 -22.04
N PRO A 116 -11.93 8.76 -22.56
CA PRO A 116 -11.74 9.61 -23.73
C PRO A 116 -10.90 10.86 -23.46
N ASP A 117 -10.73 11.27 -22.19
CA ASP A 117 -9.91 12.44 -21.85
C ASP A 117 -8.47 12.05 -21.53
N ASN A 118 -7.57 12.36 -22.47
CA ASN A 118 -6.14 12.15 -22.31
C ASN A 118 -5.55 12.87 -21.09
N GLU A 119 -6.08 14.03 -20.67
CA GLU A 119 -5.58 14.75 -19.50
C GLU A 119 -5.94 14.05 -18.19
N VAL A 120 -7.08 13.32 -18.15
CA VAL A 120 -7.45 12.47 -17.01
C VAL A 120 -6.47 11.30 -16.92
N SER A 121 -6.22 10.62 -18.04
CA SER A 121 -5.25 9.52 -18.12
C SER A 121 -3.84 9.97 -17.72
N LEU A 122 -3.35 11.11 -18.20
CA LEU A 122 -2.02 11.63 -17.84
C LEU A 122 -1.91 11.96 -16.34
N LYS A 123 -2.94 12.54 -15.73
CA LYS A 123 -2.98 12.81 -14.28
C LYS A 123 -2.98 11.51 -13.48
N ALA A 124 -3.76 10.52 -13.90
CA ALA A 124 -3.82 9.21 -13.27
C ALA A 124 -2.46 8.49 -13.36
N ILE A 125 -1.81 8.51 -14.52
CA ILE A 125 -0.46 7.95 -14.71
C ILE A 125 0.55 8.65 -13.80
N LYS A 126 0.54 9.98 -13.73
CA LYS A 126 1.48 10.72 -12.88
C LYS A 126 1.34 10.32 -11.42
N LYS A 127 0.11 10.29 -10.89
CA LYS A 127 -0.16 9.85 -9.51
C LYS A 127 0.32 8.41 -9.29
N THR A 128 -0.06 7.51 -10.19
CA THR A 128 0.30 6.09 -10.10
C THR A 128 1.81 5.89 -10.18
N LEU A 129 2.53 6.65 -11.01
CA LEU A 129 3.98 6.59 -11.11
C LEU A 129 4.66 6.99 -9.80
N ASP A 130 4.14 7.99 -9.10
CA ASP A 130 4.65 8.40 -7.79
C ASP A 130 4.40 7.31 -6.72
N ASP A 131 3.24 6.67 -6.76
CA ASP A 131 2.90 5.52 -5.90
C ASP A 131 3.83 4.32 -6.18
N VAL A 132 4.07 4.00 -7.46
CA VAL A 132 4.97 2.92 -7.89
C VAL A 132 6.41 3.19 -7.47
N LYS A 133 6.92 4.42 -7.65
CA LYS A 133 8.27 4.79 -7.19
C LYS A 133 8.41 4.63 -5.67
N THR A 134 7.36 4.94 -4.92
CA THR A 134 7.35 4.76 -3.47
C THR A 134 7.37 3.28 -3.09
N ALA A 135 6.52 2.46 -3.70
CA ALA A 135 6.51 1.01 -3.49
C ALA A 135 7.85 0.37 -3.88
N TYR A 136 8.42 0.77 -5.03
CA TYR A 136 9.73 0.34 -5.50
C TYR A 136 10.83 0.65 -4.47
N ARG A 137 10.89 1.86 -3.93
CA ARG A 137 11.92 2.22 -2.92
C ARG A 137 11.82 1.36 -1.65
N LYS A 138 10.61 0.98 -1.25
CA LYS A 138 10.42 0.09 -0.08
C LYS A 138 10.99 -1.30 -0.36
N VAL A 139 10.67 -1.88 -1.53
CA VAL A 139 11.13 -3.22 -1.86
C VAL A 139 12.62 -3.25 -2.22
N GLU A 140 13.15 -2.20 -2.84
CA GLU A 140 14.59 -2.05 -3.08
C GLU A 140 15.37 -2.04 -1.76
N LYS A 141 14.94 -1.24 -0.77
CA LYS A 141 15.56 -1.21 0.56
C LYS A 141 15.48 -2.57 1.26
N LEU A 142 14.33 -3.25 1.15
CA LEU A 142 14.15 -4.60 1.70
C LEU A 142 15.17 -5.57 1.10
N LEU A 143 15.22 -5.65 -0.23
CA LEU A 143 16.05 -6.62 -0.95
C LEU A 143 17.54 -6.29 -0.80
N ARG A 144 17.94 -5.01 -0.79
CA ARG A 144 19.33 -4.62 -0.47
C ARG A 144 19.75 -5.08 0.91
N ARG A 145 18.91 -4.91 1.93
CA ARG A 145 19.16 -5.46 3.28
C ARG A 145 19.19 -6.99 3.29
N TYR A 146 18.32 -7.63 2.53
CA TYR A 146 18.29 -9.08 2.38
C TYR A 146 19.63 -9.62 1.83
N TYR A 147 20.21 -8.96 0.83
CA TYR A 147 21.52 -9.30 0.25
C TYR A 147 22.73 -8.73 1.02
N GLY A 148 22.52 -8.26 2.26
CA GLY A 148 23.61 -7.86 3.18
C GLY A 148 24.14 -6.44 3.01
N GLU A 149 23.46 -5.54 2.28
CA GLU A 149 23.84 -4.13 2.21
C GLU A 149 23.34 -3.34 3.44
N GLU A 150 24.20 -2.46 3.97
CA GLU A 150 23.82 -1.48 4.99
C GLU A 150 23.05 -0.32 4.35
N VAL A 151 21.72 -0.38 4.41
CA VAL A 151 20.83 0.67 3.92
C VAL A 151 20.33 1.47 5.13
N LYS A 152 20.59 2.79 5.16
CA LYS A 152 20.10 3.65 6.24
C LYS A 152 18.57 3.73 6.20
N ASP A 153 17.93 3.31 7.28
CA ASP A 153 16.51 3.59 7.51
C ASP A 153 16.36 5.09 7.79
N GLU A 154 16.02 5.88 6.78
CA GLU A 154 15.30 7.13 7.03
C GLU A 154 13.94 6.73 7.58
N GLU A 155 13.68 7.03 8.86
CA GLU A 155 12.47 6.67 9.59
C GLU A 155 11.22 6.83 8.71
N GLU A 156 10.61 5.72 8.32
CA GLU A 156 9.22 5.73 7.91
C GLU A 156 8.42 6.25 9.10
N LYS A 157 7.89 7.47 8.98
CA LYS A 157 6.73 7.86 9.79
C LYS A 157 5.66 6.82 9.53
N LYS A 158 5.46 5.90 10.50
CA LYS A 158 4.30 5.04 10.56
C LYS A 158 3.06 5.92 10.30
N PRO A 159 2.13 5.51 9.43
CA PRO A 159 0.83 6.14 9.43
C PRO A 159 0.28 5.97 10.85
N GLU A 160 0.05 7.10 11.53
CA GLU A 160 -0.68 7.09 12.79
C GLU A 160 -2.01 6.42 12.51
N GLU A 161 -2.20 5.24 13.09
CA GLU A 161 -3.48 4.57 13.19
C GLU A 161 -4.47 5.61 13.72
N ASN A 162 -5.42 6.03 12.88
CA ASN A 162 -6.33 7.11 13.19
C ASN A 162 -7.17 6.72 14.41
N LYS A 163 -6.79 7.22 15.59
CA LYS A 163 -7.52 7.06 16.86
C LYS A 163 -8.91 7.71 16.85
N GLU A 164 -9.35 8.30 15.74
CA GLU A 164 -10.70 8.88 15.63
C GLU A 164 -11.82 7.84 15.54
N GLU A 165 -11.59 6.64 14.99
CA GLU A 165 -12.67 5.63 14.89
C GLU A 165 -13.06 5.03 16.25
N LYS A 166 -12.14 4.95 17.22
CA LYS A 166 -12.48 4.52 18.59
C LYS A 166 -13.26 5.56 19.38
N LYS A 167 -13.16 6.84 19.02
CA LYS A 167 -13.82 7.94 19.75
C LYS A 167 -15.29 8.09 19.36
N GLU A 168 -15.70 7.56 18.21
CA GLU A 168 -17.08 7.62 17.74
C GLU A 168 -17.95 6.48 18.31
N GLU A 169 -17.36 5.30 18.59
CA GLU A 169 -18.07 4.22 19.30
C GLU A 169 -18.29 4.55 20.79
N GLU A 170 -17.29 5.06 21.52
CA GLU A 170 -17.46 5.43 22.95
C GLU A 170 -18.46 6.59 23.15
N LYS A 171 -18.58 7.52 22.18
CA LYS A 171 -19.58 8.61 22.26
C LYS A 171 -21.01 8.14 22.04
N LYS A 172 -21.24 7.01 21.35
CA LYS A 172 -22.58 6.46 21.12
C LYS A 172 -23.11 5.69 22.33
N GLU A 173 -22.25 5.09 23.14
CA GLU A 173 -22.66 4.42 24.39
C GLU A 173 -23.02 5.42 25.50
N GLN A 174 -22.22 6.49 25.69
CA GLN A 174 -22.48 7.47 26.76
C GLN A 174 -23.78 8.28 26.53
N LYS A 175 -24.16 8.56 25.28
CA LYS A 175 -25.39 9.32 24.96
C LYS A 175 -26.68 8.52 25.18
N LYS A 176 -26.60 7.22 25.44
CA LYS A 176 -27.78 6.36 25.69
C LYS A 176 -28.16 6.29 27.17
N GLU A 177 -27.23 6.58 28.10
CA GLU A 177 -27.50 6.54 29.54
C GLU A 177 -28.08 7.86 30.09
N GLU A 178 -27.66 9.04 29.59
CA GLU A 178 -28.17 10.33 30.09
C GLU A 178 -29.65 10.60 29.75
N LYS A 179 -30.26 9.88 28.81
CA LYS A 179 -31.67 10.12 28.41
C LYS A 179 -32.69 9.40 29.30
N LYS A 180 -32.26 8.72 30.36
CA LYS A 180 -33.14 7.91 31.23
C LYS A 180 -33.53 8.60 32.55
N GLU A 181 -33.00 9.79 32.86
CA GLU A 181 -33.18 10.42 34.18
C GLU A 181 -34.06 11.68 34.26
N GLU A 182 -34.53 12.27 33.16
CA GLU A 182 -35.52 13.36 33.24
C GLU A 182 -36.95 12.84 33.20
N LYS A 183 -37.42 12.41 34.37
CA LYS A 183 -38.84 12.18 34.67
C LYS A 183 -39.35 13.38 35.48
N PRO A 184 -40.28 14.21 34.99
CA PRO A 184 -40.93 15.21 35.84
C PRO A 184 -41.94 14.51 36.76
N LYS A 185 -41.79 14.72 38.08
CA LYS A 185 -42.81 14.44 39.11
C LYS A 185 -43.44 15.76 39.55
N GLU A 186 -44.76 15.84 39.44
CA GLU A 186 -45.74 16.34 40.45
C GLU A 186 -47.12 16.41 39.76
N GLU A 187 -48.10 15.56 40.07
CA GLU A 187 -49.02 15.52 41.24
C GLU A 187 -50.38 16.22 40.95
N PRO A 188 -51.50 15.94 41.68
CA PRO A 188 -52.48 14.95 41.21
C PRO A 188 -53.94 15.46 41.11
N LYS A 189 -54.75 14.65 40.38
CA LYS A 189 -56.22 14.42 40.46
C LYS A 189 -57.18 15.56 40.88
N LYS A 190 -58.18 15.80 40.02
CA LYS A 190 -59.57 16.01 40.47
C LYS A 190 -60.58 15.30 39.57
N GLU A 191 -61.38 14.44 40.20
CA GLU A 191 -62.59 13.81 39.67
C GLU A 191 -63.59 14.83 39.10
N THR A 192 -64.37 14.44 38.08
CA THR A 192 -65.84 14.54 38.13
C THR A 192 -66.46 13.51 37.18
N LYS A 193 -67.37 12.71 37.74
CA LYS A 193 -68.29 11.76 37.09
C LYS A 193 -69.28 12.45 36.16
N GLN A 194 -69.67 11.77 35.06
CA GLN A 194 -71.07 11.52 34.62
C GLN A 194 -71.00 10.80 33.26
N ALA A 195 -71.42 9.55 33.15
CA ALA A 195 -72.79 9.02 33.09
C ALA A 195 -73.18 8.68 31.64
N SER A 196 -73.38 7.39 31.44
CA SER A 196 -74.25 6.74 30.45
C SER A 196 -75.43 7.58 29.94
N ALA A 197 -75.73 7.49 28.65
CA ALA A 197 -76.96 6.84 28.14
C ALA A 197 -77.19 7.10 26.64
N SER A 198 -77.57 6.03 25.96
CA SER A 198 -78.46 5.91 24.79
C SER A 198 -79.15 7.18 24.29
N LYS A 199 -79.08 7.44 22.98
CA LYS A 199 -80.16 7.13 22.02
C LYS A 199 -79.68 7.28 20.58
#